data_AF-A0A6N9L5M3-F1
#
_entry.id   AF-A0A6N9L5M3-F1
#
_cell.length_a   1.000
_cell.length_b   1.000
_cell.length_c   1.000
_cell.angle_alpha   90.00
_cell.angle_beta   90.00
_cell.angle_gamma   90.00
#
_symmetry.space_group_name_H-M   'P 1'
#
loop_
_entity.id
_entity.type
_entity.pdbx_description
1 polymer ?
#
loop_
_entity_poly.entity_id
_entity_poly.type
_entity_poly.pdbx_seq_one_letter_code
_entity_poly.pdbx_strand_id
1 'polypeptide(L)'
;MKIKNFQCDYMSTVFTNGIFKDLDLSELTKTTNQLNQSAQKLVEGSAQLLAGCTTYGQYLHTYMSNVSKVSDGANALLKGSKQYDASTQALIKNLISSMKDPTELIQSKINKIDLTDEQHAAVNRAISEGVQESLIQNKKSLEQLSELLSQSPVSKQLETLSSSLSELSQAGNELSQQYQTLVTGSKSLSEGMSLFDQEGIQKITDMTTIKKLKEKDQYSGLSGNNITNTKFIFEMAI
;
A
#
# COMPACT_ATOMS: atom_id res chain seq x y z
N MET A 1 84.45 -20.20 -17.05
CA MET A 1 85.09 -19.61 -15.84
C MET A 1 84.16 -19.90 -14.66
N LYS A 2 84.51 -20.85 -13.77
CA LYS A 2 83.71 -21.14 -12.56
C LYS A 2 84.22 -20.23 -11.45
N ILE A 3 83.37 -19.38 -10.88
CA ILE A 3 83.70 -18.54 -9.72
C ILE A 3 83.96 -19.49 -8.55
N LYS A 4 85.20 -19.57 -8.07
CA LYS A 4 85.58 -20.50 -6.98
C LYS A 4 85.38 -19.91 -5.59
N ASN A 5 85.41 -18.58 -5.46
CA ASN A 5 85.28 -17.89 -4.17
C ASN A 5 84.35 -16.68 -4.34
N PHE A 6 83.09 -16.82 -3.95
CA PHE A 6 82.21 -15.68 -3.69
C PHE A 6 82.34 -15.33 -2.20
N GLN A 7 82.80 -14.12 -1.90
CA GLN A 7 82.84 -13.59 -0.55
C GLN A 7 81.92 -12.37 -0.51
N CYS A 8 80.84 -12.46 0.27
CA CYS A 8 80.01 -11.30 0.54
C CYS A 8 80.75 -10.43 1.56
N ASP A 9 81.32 -9.32 1.11
CA ASP A 9 82.13 -8.45 1.98
C ASP A 9 81.26 -7.64 2.95
N TYR A 10 79.97 -7.43 2.62
CA TYR A 10 79.04 -6.70 3.47
C TYR A 10 77.58 -7.09 3.19
N MET A 11 76.92 -7.68 4.19
CA MET A 11 75.47 -7.82 4.26
C MET A 11 74.99 -7.07 5.49
N SER A 12 74.09 -6.10 5.30
CA SER A 12 73.41 -5.41 6.40
C SER A 12 71.95 -5.81 6.41
N THR A 13 71.50 -6.37 7.53
CA THR A 13 70.07 -6.59 7.79
C THR A 13 69.61 -5.47 8.72
N VAL A 14 68.77 -4.58 8.22
CA VAL A 14 68.20 -3.50 9.04
C VAL A 14 66.98 -4.05 9.80
N PHE A 15 67.12 -4.24 11.11
CA PHE A 15 66.00 -4.53 12.00
C PHE A 15 65.42 -3.21 12.49
N THR A 16 64.23 -2.86 11.99
CA THR A 16 63.48 -1.71 12.49
C THR A 16 62.77 -2.10 13.78
N ASN A 17 63.43 -1.99 14.92
CA ASN A 17 62.79 -2.29 16.20
C ASN A 17 62.05 -1.05 16.73
N GLY A 18 60.73 -1.17 16.93
CA GLY A 18 59.96 -0.18 17.66
C GLY A 18 59.60 1.07 16.86
N ILE A 19 59.68 1.05 15.53
CA ILE A 19 59.20 2.15 14.68
C ILE A 19 57.70 2.40 14.93
N PHE A 20 56.95 1.39 15.36
CA PHE A 20 55.52 1.50 15.64
C PHE A 20 55.18 1.52 17.14
N LYS A 21 56.17 1.53 18.04
CA LYS A 21 55.93 1.46 19.50
C LYS A 21 55.15 2.67 20.02
N ASP A 22 55.55 3.87 19.60
CA ASP A 22 54.97 5.13 20.04
C ASP A 22 53.75 5.58 19.20
N LEU A 23 53.34 4.78 18.21
CA LEU A 23 52.16 5.05 17.40
C LEU A 23 50.90 4.88 18.25
N ASP A 24 50.29 5.94 18.75
CA ASP A 24 49.00 5.85 19.45
C ASP A 24 47.84 5.67 18.45
N LEU A 25 47.01 4.66 18.70
CA LEU A 25 45.88 4.26 17.85
C LEU A 25 44.58 4.14 18.65
N SER A 26 44.59 4.58 19.91
CA SER A 26 43.46 4.50 20.82
C SER A 26 42.24 5.26 20.27
N GLU A 27 42.43 6.52 19.85
CA GLU A 27 41.37 7.36 19.28
C GLU A 27 40.88 6.83 17.92
N LEU A 28 41.76 6.30 17.08
CA LEU A 28 41.36 5.65 15.82
C LEU A 28 40.49 4.42 16.10
N THR A 29 40.92 3.56 17.02
CA THR A 29 40.16 2.35 17.41
C THR A 29 38.79 2.72 17.97
N LYS A 30 38.73 3.73 18.85
CA LYS A 30 37.49 4.23 19.43
C LYS A 30 36.55 4.78 18.36
N THR A 31 37.07 5.60 17.45
CA THR A 31 36.30 6.18 16.34
C THR A 31 35.76 5.10 15.41
N THR A 32 36.57 4.10 15.05
CA THR A 32 36.13 2.96 14.22
C THR A 32 35.06 2.12 14.91
N ASN A 33 35.18 1.88 16.21
CA ASN A 33 34.14 1.17 16.98
C ASN A 33 32.82 1.94 17.01
N GLN A 34 32.88 3.27 17.20
CA GLN A 34 31.68 4.13 17.18
C GLN A 34 31.04 4.16 15.79
N LEU A 35 31.85 4.21 14.73
CA LEU A 35 31.39 4.12 13.35
C LEU A 35 30.69 2.78 13.09
N ASN A 36 31.29 1.67 13.54
CA ASN A 36 30.71 0.33 13.44
C ASN A 36 29.34 0.23 14.13
N GLN A 37 29.25 0.68 15.38
CA GLN A 37 27.97 0.71 16.11
C GLN A 37 26.91 1.58 15.41
N SER A 38 27.32 2.71 14.83
CA SER A 38 26.40 3.59 14.11
C SER A 38 25.92 2.97 12.80
N ALA A 39 26.80 2.29 12.07
CA ALA A 39 26.46 1.56 10.85
C ALA A 39 25.48 0.42 11.12
N GLN A 40 25.72 -0.38 12.18
CA GLN A 40 24.81 -1.44 12.60
C GLN A 40 23.42 -0.90 12.93
N LYS A 41 23.32 0.21 13.67
CA LYS A 41 22.02 0.87 13.92
C LYS A 41 21.33 1.33 12.65
N LEU A 42 22.09 1.79 11.65
CA LEU A 42 21.53 2.20 10.36
C LEU A 42 21.02 0.99 9.56
N VAL A 43 21.74 -0.14 9.58
CA VAL A 43 21.28 -1.42 9.03
C VAL A 43 19.98 -1.85 9.71
N GLU A 44 19.95 -1.91 11.03
CA GLU A 44 18.76 -2.27 11.81
C GLU A 44 17.57 -1.34 11.51
N GLY A 45 17.81 -0.02 11.52
CA GLY A 45 16.77 0.98 11.26
C GLY A 45 16.21 0.89 9.84
N SER A 46 17.06 0.65 8.83
CA SER A 46 16.63 0.46 7.45
C SER A 46 15.84 -0.83 7.24
N ALA A 47 16.22 -1.92 7.92
CA ALA A 47 15.47 -3.17 7.91
C ALA A 47 14.10 -3.02 8.61
N GLN A 48 14.05 -2.30 9.74
CA GLN A 48 12.80 -1.99 10.42
C GLN A 48 11.89 -1.10 9.56
N LEU A 49 12.44 -0.10 8.87
CA LEU A 49 11.69 0.73 7.93
C LEU A 49 11.08 -0.13 6.82
N LEU A 50 11.87 -1.02 6.20
CA LEU A 50 11.36 -1.94 5.19
C LEU A 50 10.24 -2.84 5.73
N ALA A 51 10.41 -3.44 6.91
CA ALA A 51 9.40 -4.27 7.53
C ALA A 51 8.12 -3.49 7.86
N GLY A 52 8.26 -2.25 8.35
CA GLY A 52 7.15 -1.33 8.60
C GLY A 52 6.42 -0.98 7.31
N CYS A 53 7.16 -0.68 6.24
CA CYS A 53 6.59 -0.49 4.92
C CYS A 53 5.80 -1.73 4.50
N THR A 54 6.39 -2.93 4.48
CA THR A 54 5.70 -4.18 4.11
C THR A 54 4.40 -4.40 4.88
N THR A 55 4.43 -4.17 6.20
CA THR A 55 3.24 -4.28 7.06
C THR A 55 2.16 -3.28 6.66
N TYR A 56 2.53 -2.02 6.45
CA TYR A 56 1.59 -0.99 5.96
C TYR A 56 0.98 -1.38 4.61
N GLY A 57 1.74 -2.00 3.71
CA GLY A 57 1.23 -2.46 2.41
C GLY A 57 0.14 -3.51 2.52
N GLN A 58 0.27 -4.44 3.47
CA GLN A 58 -0.77 -5.44 3.74
C GLN A 58 -2.07 -4.77 4.22
N TYR A 59 -1.96 -3.77 5.10
CA TYR A 59 -3.10 -2.99 5.55
C TYR A 59 -3.72 -2.17 4.43
N LEU A 60 -2.90 -1.51 3.60
CA LEU A 60 -3.37 -0.75 2.44
C LEU A 60 -4.12 -1.64 1.45
N HIS A 61 -3.58 -2.83 1.14
CA HIS A 61 -4.26 -3.81 0.29
C HIS A 61 -5.62 -4.24 0.86
N THR A 62 -5.68 -4.53 2.16
CA THR A 62 -6.92 -4.90 2.85
C THR A 62 -7.94 -3.76 2.82
N TYR A 63 -7.49 -2.53 3.09
CA TYR A 63 -8.32 -1.33 3.04
C TYR A 63 -8.91 -1.14 1.64
N MET A 64 -8.09 -1.20 0.59
CA MET A 64 -8.55 -1.06 -0.79
C MET A 64 -9.54 -2.16 -1.19
N SER A 65 -9.29 -3.40 -0.78
CA SER A 65 -10.24 -4.51 -1.01
C SER A 65 -11.61 -4.22 -0.37
N ASN A 66 -11.62 -3.67 0.85
CA ASN A 66 -12.86 -3.32 1.53
C ASN A 66 -13.56 -2.11 0.88
N VAL A 67 -12.81 -1.10 0.42
CA VAL A 67 -13.37 0.02 -0.36
C VAL A 67 -14.06 -0.50 -1.62
N SER A 68 -13.44 -1.44 -2.35
CA SER A 68 -14.06 -2.06 -3.53
C SER A 68 -15.37 -2.77 -3.17
N LYS A 69 -15.39 -3.56 -2.09
CA LYS A 69 -16.62 -4.25 -1.65
C LYS A 69 -17.74 -3.27 -1.27
N VAL A 70 -17.39 -2.17 -0.60
CA VAL A 70 -18.35 -1.12 -0.26
C VAL A 70 -18.88 -0.43 -1.53
N SER A 71 -18.01 -0.17 -2.51
CA SER A 71 -18.40 0.35 -3.82
C SER A 71 -19.37 -0.57 -4.54
N ASP A 72 -19.07 -1.87 -4.62
CA ASP A 72 -19.95 -2.87 -5.22
C ASP A 72 -21.31 -2.93 -4.51
N GLY A 73 -21.32 -2.88 -3.18
CA GLY A 73 -22.54 -2.86 -2.38
C GLY A 73 -23.39 -1.60 -2.63
N ALA A 74 -22.76 -0.42 -2.68
CA ALA A 74 -23.43 0.84 -2.99
C ALA A 74 -24.02 0.84 -4.42
N ASN A 75 -23.29 0.30 -5.38
CA ASN A 75 -23.76 0.13 -6.77
C ASN A 75 -24.95 -0.82 -6.87
N ALA A 76 -24.91 -1.94 -6.15
CA ALA A 76 -26.02 -2.87 -6.07
C ALA A 76 -27.26 -2.22 -5.45
N LEU A 77 -27.09 -1.44 -4.37
CA LEU A 77 -28.17 -0.70 -3.72
C LEU A 77 -28.75 0.38 -4.65
N LEU A 78 -27.91 1.13 -5.36
CA LEU A 78 -28.33 2.11 -6.37
C LEU A 78 -29.18 1.46 -7.46
N LYS A 79 -28.72 0.34 -8.02
CA LYS A 79 -29.46 -0.43 -9.02
C LYS A 79 -30.80 -0.92 -8.48
N GLY A 80 -30.80 -1.46 -7.26
CA GLY A 80 -32.02 -1.90 -6.57
C GLY A 80 -33.02 -0.77 -6.36
N SER A 81 -32.55 0.40 -5.92
CA SER A 81 -33.40 1.59 -5.73
C SER A 81 -34.02 2.04 -7.06
N LYS A 82 -33.23 2.14 -8.14
CA LYS A 82 -33.75 2.51 -9.46
C LYS A 82 -34.80 1.51 -9.96
N GLN A 83 -34.58 0.22 -9.74
CA GLN A 83 -35.54 -0.82 -10.12
C GLN A 83 -36.83 -0.73 -9.28
N TYR A 84 -36.71 -0.47 -7.98
CA TYR A 84 -37.85 -0.26 -7.09
C TYR A 84 -38.69 0.95 -7.53
N ASP A 85 -38.04 2.08 -7.80
CA ASP A 85 -38.71 3.30 -8.26
C ASP A 85 -39.44 3.06 -9.59
N ALA A 86 -38.76 2.43 -10.56
CA ALA A 86 -39.35 2.10 -11.86
C ALA A 86 -40.55 1.14 -11.74
N SER A 87 -40.43 0.10 -10.89
CA SER A 87 -41.50 -0.88 -10.68
C SER A 87 -42.71 -0.26 -10.00
N THR A 88 -42.48 0.63 -9.02
CA THR A 88 -43.54 1.33 -8.30
C THR A 88 -44.27 2.31 -9.23
N GLN A 89 -43.54 3.07 -10.05
CA GLN A 89 -44.15 3.95 -11.05
C GLN A 89 -44.97 3.17 -12.07
N ALA A 90 -44.48 2.01 -12.54
CA ALA A 90 -45.24 1.15 -13.45
C ALA A 90 -46.54 0.64 -12.82
N LEU A 91 -46.50 0.25 -11.53
CA LEU A 91 -47.69 -0.16 -10.79
C LEU A 91 -48.70 0.99 -10.65
N ILE A 92 -48.25 2.17 -10.27
CA ILE A 92 -49.11 3.37 -10.15
C ILE A 92 -49.76 3.69 -11.50
N LYS A 93 -48.98 3.67 -12.58
CA LYS A 93 -49.48 3.90 -13.94
C LYS A 93 -50.56 2.88 -14.31
N ASN A 94 -50.34 1.60 -14.03
CA ASN A 94 -51.32 0.55 -14.29
C ASN A 94 -52.61 0.73 -13.47
N LEU A 95 -52.48 1.11 -12.20
CA LEU A 95 -53.64 1.42 -11.34
C LEU A 95 -54.45 2.59 -11.89
N ILE A 96 -53.79 3.70 -12.25
CA ILE A 96 -54.44 4.87 -12.85
C ILE A 96 -55.16 4.48 -14.16
N SER A 97 -54.53 3.66 -15.01
CA SER A 97 -55.16 3.16 -16.23
C SER A 97 -56.41 2.32 -15.95
N SER A 98 -56.37 1.43 -14.94
CA SER A 98 -57.51 0.59 -14.57
C SER A 98 -58.71 1.37 -13.99
N MET A 99 -58.50 2.63 -13.59
CA MET A 99 -59.56 3.50 -13.08
C MET A 99 -60.38 4.18 -14.19
N LYS A 100 -60.02 4.09 -15.48
CA LYS A 100 -60.85 4.69 -16.55
C LYS A 100 -62.11 3.87 -16.88
N ASP A 101 -61.98 2.54 -16.87
CA ASP A 101 -62.98 1.61 -17.38
C ASP A 101 -64.18 1.29 -16.44
N PRO A 102 -64.07 1.35 -15.09
CA PRO A 102 -65.14 0.92 -14.20
C PRO A 102 -66.44 1.71 -14.36
N THR A 103 -66.34 3.02 -14.59
CA THR A 103 -67.52 3.88 -14.72
C THR A 103 -68.30 3.59 -16.00
N GLU A 104 -67.59 3.36 -17.12
CA GLU A 104 -68.21 2.97 -18.38
C GLU A 104 -68.87 1.58 -18.27
N LEU A 105 -68.20 0.63 -17.60
CA LEU A 105 -68.75 -0.68 -17.33
C LEU A 105 -70.02 -0.60 -16.48
N ILE A 106 -70.00 0.17 -15.38
CA ILE A 106 -71.15 0.37 -14.50
C ILE A 106 -72.32 0.97 -15.28
N GLN A 107 -72.08 2.03 -16.06
CA GLN A 107 -73.09 2.68 -16.88
C GLN A 107 -73.71 1.71 -17.90
N SER A 108 -72.88 0.91 -18.58
CA SER A 108 -73.33 -0.08 -19.56
C SER A 108 -74.19 -1.19 -18.95
N LYS A 109 -73.93 -1.59 -17.70
CA LYS A 109 -74.72 -2.59 -16.98
C LYS A 109 -76.05 -2.03 -16.52
N ILE A 110 -76.07 -0.78 -16.04
CA ILE A 110 -77.30 -0.11 -15.58
C ILE A 110 -78.26 0.13 -16.74
N ASN A 111 -77.75 0.52 -17.90
CA ASN A 111 -78.57 0.71 -19.10
C ASN A 111 -79.25 -0.59 -19.59
N LYS A 112 -78.89 -1.76 -19.04
CA LYS A 112 -79.50 -3.07 -19.34
C LYS A 112 -80.51 -3.54 -18.29
N ILE A 113 -80.71 -2.76 -17.21
CA ILE A 113 -81.69 -3.06 -16.16
C ILE A 113 -82.96 -2.29 -16.50
N ASP A 114 -84.12 -2.95 -16.39
CA ASP A 114 -85.43 -2.32 -16.58
C ASP A 114 -85.75 -1.42 -15.38
N LEU A 115 -85.47 -0.13 -15.51
CA LEU A 115 -85.72 0.91 -14.51
C LEU A 115 -86.61 2.00 -15.11
N THR A 116 -87.35 2.73 -14.26
CA THR A 116 -88.05 3.95 -14.71
C THR A 116 -87.06 5.08 -14.97
N ASP A 117 -87.48 6.10 -15.72
CA ASP A 117 -86.66 7.28 -16.01
C ASP A 117 -86.17 7.98 -14.74
N GLU A 118 -87.02 8.12 -13.71
CA GLU A 118 -86.61 8.68 -12.41
C GLU A 118 -85.56 7.82 -11.69
N GLN A 119 -85.68 6.49 -11.77
CA GLN A 119 -84.71 5.57 -11.16
C GLN A 119 -83.36 5.63 -11.89
N HIS A 120 -83.38 5.67 -13.23
CA HIS A 120 -82.17 5.89 -14.03
C HIS A 120 -81.48 7.21 -13.70
N ALA A 121 -82.24 8.31 -13.57
CA ALA A 121 -81.71 9.61 -13.21
C ALA A 121 -81.06 9.60 -11.81
N ALA A 122 -81.72 9.01 -10.81
CA ALA A 122 -81.18 8.90 -9.46
C ALA A 122 -79.90 8.06 -9.39
N VAL A 123 -79.86 6.95 -10.11
CA VAL A 123 -78.68 6.06 -10.18
C VAL A 123 -77.51 6.74 -10.89
N ASN A 124 -77.76 7.37 -12.04
CA ASN A 124 -76.73 8.10 -12.78
C ASN A 124 -76.15 9.25 -11.94
N ARG A 125 -76.99 9.96 -11.19
CA ARG A 125 -76.56 11.00 -10.26
C ARG A 125 -75.67 10.42 -9.15
N ALA A 126 -76.06 9.32 -8.50
CA ALA A 126 -75.27 8.66 -7.47
C ALA A 126 -73.89 8.17 -7.98
N ILE A 127 -73.81 7.71 -9.23
CA ILE A 127 -72.55 7.29 -9.87
C ILE A 127 -71.66 8.48 -10.18
N SER A 128 -72.25 9.56 -10.70
CA SER A 128 -71.51 10.77 -11.09
C SER A 128 -71.00 11.52 -9.86
N GLU A 129 -71.82 11.67 -8.82
CA GLU A 129 -71.46 12.38 -7.59
C GLU A 129 -70.59 11.52 -6.66
N GLY A 130 -70.92 10.23 -6.48
CA GLY A 130 -70.20 9.39 -5.51
C GLY A 130 -68.99 8.67 -6.10
N VAL A 131 -69.18 7.96 -7.20
CA VAL A 131 -68.16 7.03 -7.73
C VAL A 131 -67.13 7.77 -8.57
N GLN A 132 -67.55 8.60 -9.52
CA GLN A 132 -66.61 9.34 -10.38
C GLN A 132 -65.76 10.32 -9.58
N GLU A 133 -66.36 11.07 -8.66
CA GLU A 133 -65.61 12.05 -7.85
C GLU A 133 -64.54 11.37 -6.99
N SER A 134 -64.89 10.26 -6.34
CA SER A 134 -63.93 9.42 -5.59
C SER A 134 -62.80 8.88 -6.47
N LEU A 135 -63.12 8.42 -7.69
CA LEU A 135 -62.12 7.92 -8.65
C LEU A 135 -61.16 9.03 -9.11
N ILE A 136 -61.68 10.23 -9.37
CA ILE A 136 -60.88 11.40 -9.76
C ILE A 136 -59.93 11.79 -8.62
N GLN A 137 -60.42 11.83 -7.37
CA GLN A 137 -59.56 12.11 -6.22
C GLN A 137 -58.48 11.05 -6.04
N ASN A 138 -58.84 9.75 -6.11
CA ASN A 138 -57.87 8.66 -6.00
C ASN A 138 -56.81 8.72 -7.10
N LYS A 139 -57.22 8.99 -8.35
CA LYS A 139 -56.30 9.19 -9.47
C LYS A 139 -55.33 10.34 -9.19
N LYS A 140 -55.84 11.48 -8.72
CA LYS A 140 -55.00 12.65 -8.38
C LYS A 140 -54.00 12.32 -7.27
N SER A 141 -54.43 11.60 -6.22
CA SER A 141 -53.52 11.16 -5.15
C SER A 141 -52.44 10.19 -5.65
N LEU A 142 -52.78 9.28 -6.57
CA LEU A 142 -51.81 8.39 -7.21
C LEU A 142 -50.82 9.15 -8.10
N GLU A 143 -51.28 10.14 -8.86
CA GLU A 143 -50.42 11.03 -9.66
C GLU A 143 -49.45 11.79 -8.76
N GLN A 144 -49.93 12.36 -7.65
CA GLN A 144 -49.08 13.03 -6.65
C GLN A 144 -48.04 12.09 -6.03
N LEU A 145 -48.42 10.84 -5.73
CA LEU A 145 -47.48 9.84 -5.22
C LEU A 145 -46.40 9.50 -6.26
N SER A 146 -46.78 9.36 -7.54
CA SER A 146 -45.83 9.11 -8.63
C SER A 146 -44.83 10.24 -8.81
N GLU A 147 -45.28 11.49 -8.69
CA GLU A 147 -44.44 12.69 -8.74
C GLU A 147 -43.40 12.68 -7.60
N LEU A 148 -43.85 12.43 -6.36
CA LEU A 148 -42.97 12.36 -5.18
C LEU A 148 -41.90 11.26 -5.30
N LEU A 149 -42.28 10.09 -5.83
CA LEU A 149 -41.35 8.98 -6.07
C LEU A 149 -40.30 9.32 -7.12
N SER A 150 -40.69 10.06 -8.17
CA SER A 150 -39.76 10.47 -9.24
C SER A 150 -38.71 11.47 -8.75
N GLN A 151 -39.01 12.18 -7.65
CA GLN A 151 -38.13 13.14 -7.01
C GLN A 151 -37.42 12.56 -5.77
N SER A 152 -37.50 11.24 -5.56
CA SER A 152 -36.95 10.58 -4.37
C SER A 152 -35.48 10.97 -4.12
N PRO A 153 -35.14 11.51 -2.94
CA PRO A 153 -33.78 11.92 -2.63
C PRO A 153 -32.83 10.72 -2.51
N VAL A 154 -33.36 9.51 -2.31
CA VAL A 154 -32.57 8.29 -2.10
C VAL A 154 -31.76 7.93 -3.34
N SER A 155 -32.35 7.98 -4.54
CA SER A 155 -31.65 7.65 -5.78
C SER A 155 -30.48 8.60 -6.04
N LYS A 156 -30.71 9.92 -5.87
CA LYS A 156 -29.66 10.94 -5.98
C LYS A 156 -28.54 10.74 -4.96
N GLN A 157 -28.89 10.46 -3.70
CA GLN A 157 -27.89 10.21 -2.65
C GLN A 157 -27.05 8.96 -2.95
N LEU A 158 -27.66 7.91 -3.50
CA LEU A 158 -26.96 6.70 -3.90
C LEU A 158 -26.07 6.92 -5.13
N GLU A 159 -26.48 7.77 -6.09
CA GLU A 159 -25.62 8.18 -7.20
C GLU A 159 -24.39 8.95 -6.72
N THR A 160 -24.59 9.92 -5.82
CA THR A 160 -23.48 10.66 -5.19
C THR A 160 -22.55 9.71 -4.44
N LEU A 161 -23.10 8.80 -3.61
CA LEU A 161 -22.31 7.81 -2.88
C LEU A 161 -21.50 6.91 -3.82
N SER A 162 -22.13 6.41 -4.89
CA SER A 162 -21.48 5.63 -5.93
C SER A 162 -20.30 6.39 -6.56
N SER A 163 -20.50 7.67 -6.90
CA SER A 163 -19.46 8.52 -7.48
C SER A 163 -18.29 8.70 -6.52
N SER A 164 -18.59 9.07 -5.26
CA SER A 164 -17.55 9.27 -4.23
C SER A 164 -16.77 7.99 -3.92
N LEU A 165 -17.41 6.81 -3.96
CA LEU A 165 -16.72 5.53 -3.79
C LEU A 165 -15.83 5.20 -5.00
N SER A 166 -16.23 5.58 -6.20
CA SER A 166 -15.39 5.46 -7.40
C SER A 166 -14.15 6.35 -7.30
N GLU A 167 -14.31 7.59 -6.86
CA GLU A 167 -13.20 8.53 -6.62
C GLU A 167 -12.26 8.00 -5.53
N LEU A 168 -12.81 7.50 -4.42
CA LEU A 168 -12.03 6.90 -3.34
C LEU A 168 -11.22 5.68 -3.81
N SER A 169 -11.83 4.83 -4.64
CA SER A 169 -11.15 3.67 -5.24
C SER A 169 -9.98 4.11 -6.13
N GLN A 170 -10.20 5.13 -6.97
CA GLN A 170 -9.16 5.70 -7.82
C GLN A 170 -8.00 6.29 -7.01
N ALA A 171 -8.29 7.08 -5.99
CA ALA A 171 -7.28 7.62 -5.08
C ALA A 171 -6.52 6.51 -4.34
N GLY A 172 -7.22 5.42 -3.96
CA GLY A 172 -6.61 4.23 -3.38
C GLY A 172 -5.62 3.56 -4.33
N ASN A 173 -5.95 3.46 -5.62
CA ASN A 173 -5.06 2.90 -6.64
C ASN A 173 -3.80 3.75 -6.82
N GLU A 174 -3.93 5.07 -6.86
CA GLU A 174 -2.80 6.00 -6.94
C GLU A 174 -1.90 5.89 -5.71
N LEU A 175 -2.48 5.85 -4.51
CA LEU A 175 -1.75 5.63 -3.27
C LEU A 175 -0.99 4.29 -3.29
N SER A 176 -1.62 3.22 -3.78
CA SER A 176 -1.00 1.91 -3.93
C SER A 176 0.24 1.96 -4.82
N GLN A 177 0.15 2.65 -5.96
CA GLN A 177 1.28 2.82 -6.88
C GLN A 177 2.44 3.59 -6.23
N GLN A 178 2.15 4.71 -5.58
CA GLN A 178 3.17 5.50 -4.88
C GLN A 178 3.82 4.72 -3.73
N TYR A 179 3.01 3.93 -3.03
CA TYR A 179 3.49 3.08 -1.96
C TYR A 179 4.46 1.98 -2.46
N GLN A 180 4.27 1.43 -3.67
CA GLN A 180 5.25 0.49 -4.25
C GLN A 180 6.62 1.13 -4.47
N THR A 181 6.66 2.42 -4.85
CA THR A 181 7.91 3.18 -4.94
C THR A 181 8.59 3.29 -3.58
N LEU A 182 7.82 3.58 -2.53
CA LEU A 182 8.35 3.62 -1.15
C LEU A 182 8.95 2.28 -0.73
N VAL A 183 8.22 1.17 -0.93
CA VAL A 183 8.72 -0.18 -0.60
C VAL A 183 10.01 -0.49 -1.34
N THR A 184 10.05 -0.18 -2.63
CA THR A 184 11.24 -0.39 -3.46
C THR A 184 12.42 0.43 -2.93
N GLY A 185 12.19 1.71 -2.61
CA GLY A 185 13.20 2.59 -2.03
C GLY A 185 13.71 2.09 -0.68
N SER A 186 12.81 1.68 0.23
CA SER A 186 13.17 1.11 1.52
C SER A 186 13.96 -0.19 1.40
N LYS A 187 13.63 -1.03 0.40
CA LYS A 187 14.37 -2.26 0.11
C LYS A 187 15.78 -1.95 -0.37
N SER A 188 15.92 -1.09 -1.37
CA SER A 188 17.24 -0.66 -1.86
C SER A 188 18.08 -0.01 -0.77
N LEU A 189 17.47 0.80 0.11
CA LEU A 189 18.15 1.37 1.26
C LEU A 189 18.63 0.29 2.22
N SER A 190 17.75 -0.67 2.58
CA SER A 190 18.12 -1.76 3.50
C SER A 190 19.25 -2.62 2.95
N GLU A 191 19.20 -2.99 1.67
CA GLU A 191 20.26 -3.74 0.99
C GLU A 191 21.55 -2.93 0.92
N GLY A 192 21.47 -1.65 0.56
CA GLY A 192 22.60 -0.75 0.49
C GLY A 192 23.27 -0.52 1.84
N MET A 193 22.50 -0.40 2.93
CA MET A 193 23.06 -0.28 4.28
C MET A 193 23.74 -1.56 4.74
N SER A 194 23.15 -2.73 4.42
CA SER A 194 23.80 -4.01 4.71
C SER A 194 25.13 -4.15 3.96
N LEU A 195 25.18 -3.74 2.69
CA LEU A 195 26.43 -3.75 1.91
C LEU A 195 27.43 -2.72 2.43
N PHE A 196 26.98 -1.52 2.80
CA PHE A 196 27.84 -0.49 3.38
C PHE A 196 28.52 -0.96 4.67
N ASP A 197 27.77 -1.63 5.55
CA ASP A 197 28.33 -2.25 6.75
C ASP A 197 29.33 -3.35 6.39
N GLN A 198 28.91 -4.36 5.62
CA GLN A 198 29.72 -5.55 5.31
C GLN A 198 30.98 -5.22 4.51
N GLU A 199 30.86 -4.42 3.45
CA GLU A 199 31.95 -4.20 2.50
C GLU A 199 32.75 -2.93 2.81
N GLY A 200 32.18 -1.98 3.55
CA GLY A 200 32.84 -0.75 3.94
C GLY A 200 33.35 -0.79 5.38
N ILE A 201 32.42 -0.84 6.34
CA ILE A 201 32.71 -0.59 7.75
C ILE A 201 33.44 -1.76 8.40
N GLN A 202 33.01 -3.00 8.13
CA GLN A 202 33.70 -4.19 8.64
C GLN A 202 35.13 -4.26 8.08
N LYS A 203 35.35 -3.96 6.80
CA LYS A 203 36.70 -3.93 6.22
C LYS A 203 37.62 -2.86 6.84
N ILE A 204 37.09 -1.68 7.17
CA ILE A 204 37.85 -0.63 7.87
C ILE A 204 38.21 -1.11 9.29
N THR A 205 37.27 -1.76 9.97
CA THR A 205 37.48 -2.36 11.30
C THR A 205 38.50 -3.50 11.26
N ASP A 206 38.53 -4.28 10.20
CA ASP A 206 39.55 -5.30 9.96
C ASP A 206 40.91 -4.68 9.61
N MET A 207 40.95 -3.53 8.95
CA MET A 207 42.19 -2.84 8.58
C MET A 207 42.82 -2.09 9.77
N THR A 208 42.01 -1.63 10.74
CA THR A 208 42.50 -1.12 12.04
C THR A 208 43.07 -2.21 12.95
N THR A 209 43.22 -3.44 12.45
CA THR A 209 44.19 -4.41 12.98
C THR A 209 45.66 -3.98 12.77
N ILE A 210 45.98 -2.69 12.92
CA ILE A 210 47.34 -2.20 13.16
C ILE A 210 47.87 -2.74 14.51
N LYS A 211 47.02 -3.27 15.38
CA LYS A 211 47.45 -4.16 16.49
C LYS A 211 48.28 -5.36 16.00
N LYS A 212 47.94 -5.99 14.86
CA LYS A 212 48.78 -7.05 14.24
C LYS A 212 50.13 -6.52 13.77
N LEU A 213 50.25 -5.23 13.43
CA LEU A 213 51.53 -4.60 13.07
C LEU A 213 52.38 -4.28 14.31
N LYS A 214 51.77 -3.78 15.40
CA LYS A 214 52.46 -3.63 16.71
C LYS A 214 52.90 -4.98 17.31
N GLU A 215 52.08 -6.02 17.18
CA GLU A 215 52.42 -7.39 17.62
C GLU A 215 53.57 -7.99 16.78
N LYS A 216 53.63 -7.68 15.48
CA LYS A 216 54.75 -8.08 14.59
C LYS A 216 56.02 -7.24 14.76
N ASP A 217 55.93 -6.03 15.34
CA ASP A 217 57.08 -5.17 15.73
C ASP A 217 57.77 -5.68 17.02
N GLN A 218 57.35 -6.84 17.56
CA GLN A 218 58.06 -7.57 18.62
C GLN A 218 59.06 -8.59 18.05
N TYR A 219 60.00 -8.18 17.19
CA TYR A 219 61.24 -8.95 17.02
C TYR A 219 62.26 -8.52 18.09
N SER A 220 61.99 -8.91 19.33
CA SER A 220 62.87 -8.64 20.49
C SER A 220 64.21 -9.41 20.45
N GLY A 221 64.44 -10.26 19.43
CA GLY A 221 65.61 -11.13 19.37
C GLY A 221 66.92 -10.45 18.96
N LEU A 222 66.90 -9.26 18.36
CA LEU A 222 68.10 -8.58 17.85
C LEU A 222 68.03 -7.06 18.10
N SER A 223 68.03 -6.65 19.37
CA SER A 223 68.26 -5.25 19.73
C SER A 223 69.76 -4.99 19.89
N GLY A 224 70.29 -4.06 19.11
CA GLY A 224 71.68 -3.62 19.20
C GLY A 224 72.45 -3.89 17.92
N ASN A 225 73.55 -3.15 17.77
CA ASN A 225 74.44 -3.06 16.61
C ASN A 225 75.15 -4.41 16.31
N ASN A 226 74.41 -5.49 16.10
CA ASN A 226 74.92 -6.80 15.79
C ASN A 226 75.19 -6.88 14.30
N ILE A 227 76.38 -6.42 13.90
CA ILE A 227 77.02 -6.88 12.68
C ILE A 227 77.35 -8.36 12.91
N THR A 228 76.41 -9.24 12.63
CA THR A 228 76.67 -10.68 12.63
C THR A 228 77.39 -11.00 11.33
N ASN A 229 78.68 -11.33 11.42
CA ASN A 229 79.37 -12.00 10.33
C ASN A 229 78.74 -13.38 10.14
N THR A 230 77.70 -13.44 9.31
CA THR A 230 77.04 -14.69 8.95
C THR A 230 77.96 -15.43 8.00
N LYS A 231 78.72 -16.41 8.52
CA LYS A 231 79.58 -17.27 7.70
C LYS A 231 78.73 -18.37 7.07
N PHE A 232 78.35 -18.19 5.80
CA PHE A 232 77.74 -19.26 5.04
C PHE A 232 78.80 -20.30 4.65
N ILE A 233 78.74 -21.49 5.23
CA ILE A 233 79.52 -22.64 4.77
C ILE A 233 78.69 -23.31 3.67
N PHE A 234 79.07 -23.07 2.42
CA PHE A 234 78.55 -23.85 1.31
C PHE A 234 79.38 -25.12 1.18
N GLU A 235 78.87 -26.24 1.67
CA GLU A 235 79.36 -27.55 1.24
C GLU A 235 78.89 -27.77 -0.19
N MET A 236 79.80 -27.61 -1.15
CA MET A 236 79.59 -28.10 -2.49
C MET A 236 79.86 -29.61 -2.50
N ALA A 237 78.80 -30.39 -2.68
CA ALA A 237 78.96 -31.78 -3.10
C ALA A 237 79.76 -31.79 -4.41
N ILE A 238 80.87 -32.53 -4.42
CA ILE A 238 81.71 -32.79 -5.60
C ILE A 238 80.98 -33.81 -6.48
#